data_AF-A0A8C1STR7-F1
#
_entry.id   AF-A0A8C1STR7-F1
#
_cell.length_a   1.000
_cell.length_b   1.000
_cell.length_c   1.000
_cell.angle_alpha   90.00
_cell.angle_beta   90.00
_cell.angle_gamma   90.00
#
_symmetry.space_group_name_H-M   'P 1'
#
loop_
_entity.id
_entity.type
_entity.pdbx_description
1 polymer ?
#
loop_
_entity_poly.entity_id
_entity_poly.type
_entity_poly.pdbx_seq_one_letter_code
_entity_poly.pdbx_strand_id
1 'polypeptide(L)'
;MFNARCKTQLKLVKFIQIPLLLLLFFFFFFFFFFFFFFFFFFFFFFFFFFFFFFFFFFFFFFFFFFFFFFFFFFFFFFFFFFFFFFFFFFFFFFFFFFFFFFFFFFFFFFFFFFFFFFFFFFFFFFFFFFFFFFFFFFFFFFFFFFFFFFFFFFFFFFFFFFFFFFFFFFFFFFFFFFFFFFFFFFFFFFFFFFFFFFFFFFFFFFFFFFFFFFFFHCAATIRFNEPLKDAMQLNVLATQKMVNLAHRMKHLEVFIHVSTAYAHCDRELIEEVVYPPPVDYRKLIDTLEWMDDKLVSLMTPKLLGERPNTYTYTKALAEQLIQQECGNLNVAIIRPSIVGASWKEPFPGWIDNFNGPSGIFIAAGKGILRTMRASNNAVADLVPVDVVINTTLAAAWYSGSQRHARPRSLLVYNCTTGGINPFHWGEVEYCINMTFKTNPLEQAFRRPNVNLRSNPFTNQYWTTVSHTLPALLYDGFLMLTGQKPRMMKTITRLHKAMMVLEYFTSHSWVWNTDNVTMLMNQMGSEDKKAFNFDVRQLHWAEYMENYCMGTKKYVLNEELSGLPAARKHLNKLRNIRYTFNTILVVFIWRIFIARSQMARNIWYFVVSLCFKFLSYFRASSTMRY
;
A
#
# COMPACT_ATOMS: atom_id res chain seq x y z
N MET A 1 -26.59 -47.96 12.54
CA MET A 1 -25.32 -48.23 11.82
C MET A 1 -25.06 -47.35 10.59
N PHE A 2 -26.07 -46.73 9.94
CA PHE A 2 -25.86 -45.84 8.79
C PHE A 2 -25.25 -44.46 9.11
N ASN A 3 -25.41 -43.97 10.36
CA ASN A 3 -24.93 -42.65 10.78
C ASN A 3 -23.41 -42.61 11.11
N ALA A 4 -22.79 -43.78 11.34
CA ALA A 4 -21.35 -43.89 11.61
C ALA A 4 -20.53 -43.91 10.31
N ARG A 5 -21.00 -44.58 9.24
CA ARG A 5 -20.27 -44.65 7.96
C ARG A 5 -20.17 -43.30 7.25
N CYS A 6 -21.18 -42.43 7.37
CA CYS A 6 -21.17 -41.10 6.74
C CYS A 6 -20.20 -40.12 7.44
N LYS A 7 -20.13 -40.15 8.78
CA LYS A 7 -19.14 -39.36 9.55
C LYS A 7 -17.70 -39.81 9.30
N THR A 8 -17.47 -41.11 9.10
CA THR A 8 -16.13 -41.65 8.81
C THR A 8 -15.70 -41.37 7.37
N GLN A 9 -16.62 -41.39 6.38
CA GLN A 9 -16.28 -41.02 5.01
C GLN A 9 -16.05 -39.51 4.82
N LEU A 10 -16.85 -38.62 5.44
CA LEU A 10 -16.57 -37.17 5.38
C LEU A 10 -15.30 -36.77 6.14
N LYS A 11 -14.96 -37.46 7.23
CA LYS A 11 -13.67 -37.28 7.91
C LYS A 11 -12.52 -37.80 7.06
N LEU A 12 -12.60 -39.00 6.45
CA LEU A 12 -11.54 -39.53 5.58
C LEU A 12 -11.28 -38.65 4.35
N VAL A 13 -12.34 -38.13 3.72
CA VAL A 13 -12.21 -37.25 2.54
C VAL A 13 -11.54 -35.92 2.93
N LYS A 14 -11.91 -35.30 4.06
CA LYS A 14 -11.24 -34.08 4.55
C LYS A 14 -9.82 -34.31 5.07
N PHE A 15 -9.54 -35.45 5.71
CA PHE A 15 -8.23 -35.74 6.33
C PHE A 15 -7.14 -36.12 5.31
N ILE A 16 -7.52 -36.61 4.13
CA ILE A 16 -6.57 -36.94 3.06
C ILE A 16 -6.36 -35.75 2.11
N GLN A 17 -7.39 -34.93 1.87
CA GLN A 17 -7.34 -33.90 0.82
C GLN A 17 -6.59 -32.62 1.21
N ILE A 18 -6.74 -32.11 2.45
CA ILE A 18 -6.05 -30.86 2.86
C ILE A 18 -4.54 -31.07 2.98
N PRO A 19 -4.02 -32.17 3.55
CA PRO A 19 -2.58 -32.44 3.57
C PRO A 19 -2.03 -32.69 2.18
N LEU A 20 -2.76 -33.37 1.29
CA LEU A 20 -2.33 -33.60 -0.09
C LEU A 20 -2.28 -32.28 -0.89
N LEU A 21 -3.24 -31.37 -0.68
CA LEU A 21 -3.26 -30.05 -1.31
C LEU A 21 -2.13 -29.16 -0.80
N LEU A 22 -1.85 -29.17 0.50
CA LEU A 22 -0.71 -28.47 1.10
C LEU A 22 0.61 -29.08 0.66
N LEU A 23 0.71 -30.41 0.56
CA LEU A 23 1.90 -31.10 0.06
C LEU A 23 2.14 -30.79 -1.43
N LEU A 24 1.09 -30.79 -2.25
CA LEU A 24 1.15 -30.39 -3.66
C LEU A 24 1.51 -28.91 -3.82
N PHE A 25 0.95 -28.03 -2.99
CA PHE A 25 1.30 -26.61 -2.99
C PHE A 25 2.73 -26.37 -2.52
N PHE A 26 3.19 -27.10 -1.51
CA PHE A 26 4.56 -26.99 -1.00
C PHE A 26 5.57 -27.56 -2.00
N PHE A 27 5.27 -28.70 -2.62
CA PHE A 27 6.07 -29.28 -3.71
C PHE A 27 6.10 -28.33 -4.92
N PHE A 28 4.97 -27.69 -5.25
CA PHE A 28 4.86 -26.68 -6.30
C PHE A 28 5.70 -25.44 -6.00
N PHE A 29 5.60 -24.89 -4.79
CA PHE A 29 6.37 -23.73 -4.37
C PHE A 29 7.87 -24.04 -4.37
N PHE A 30 8.25 -25.21 -3.87
CA PHE A 30 9.63 -25.65 -3.85
C PHE A 30 10.19 -25.89 -5.26
N PHE A 31 9.44 -26.55 -6.14
CA PHE A 31 9.85 -26.79 -7.53
C PHE A 31 9.97 -25.48 -8.32
N PHE A 32 9.02 -24.56 -8.16
CA PHE A 32 9.06 -23.24 -8.78
C PHE A 32 10.25 -22.41 -8.27
N PHE A 33 10.46 -22.39 -6.95
CA PHE A 33 11.57 -21.66 -6.34
C PHE A 33 12.93 -22.23 -6.77
N PHE A 34 13.06 -23.57 -6.80
CA PHE A 34 14.27 -24.25 -7.24
C PHE A 34 14.58 -23.96 -8.72
N PHE A 35 13.57 -24.04 -9.60
CA PHE A 35 13.75 -23.76 -11.03
C PHE A 35 14.07 -22.28 -11.29
N PHE A 36 13.42 -21.36 -10.57
CA PHE A 36 13.71 -19.93 -10.66
C PHE A 36 15.12 -19.59 -10.16
N PHE A 37 15.54 -20.19 -9.04
CA PHE A 37 16.89 -20.03 -8.52
C PHE A 37 17.94 -20.58 -9.49
N PHE A 38 17.70 -21.76 -10.06
CA PHE A 38 18.57 -22.36 -11.06
C PHE A 38 18.68 -21.48 -12.32
N PHE A 39 17.57 -20.90 -12.79
CA PHE A 39 17.55 -19.94 -13.90
C PHE A 39 18.40 -18.71 -13.59
N PHE A 40 18.22 -18.08 -12.41
CA PHE A 40 18.98 -16.90 -12.03
C PHE A 40 20.48 -17.19 -11.89
N PHE A 41 20.83 -18.33 -11.29
CA PHE A 41 22.21 -18.79 -11.15
C PHE A 41 22.87 -19.01 -12.52
N PHE A 42 22.21 -19.72 -13.44
CA PHE A 42 22.74 -19.97 -14.78
C PHE A 42 22.87 -18.67 -15.59
N PHE A 43 21.86 -17.79 -15.52
CA PHE A 43 21.90 -16.48 -16.17
C PHE A 43 23.06 -15.61 -15.67
N PHE A 44 23.27 -15.56 -14.35
CA PHE A 44 24.37 -14.81 -13.74
C PHE A 44 25.74 -15.35 -14.17
N PHE A 45 25.94 -16.67 -14.10
CA PHE A 45 27.19 -17.31 -14.49
C PHE A 45 27.51 -17.10 -15.98
N PHE A 46 26.48 -17.19 -16.83
CA PHE A 46 26.61 -17.00 -18.28
C PHE A 46 26.93 -15.54 -18.65
N PHE A 47 26.30 -14.57 -17.98
CA PHE A 47 26.60 -13.14 -18.17
C PHE A 47 28.00 -12.76 -17.69
N PHE A 48 28.45 -13.34 -16.57
CA PHE A 48 29.81 -13.19 -16.07
C PHE A 48 30.85 -13.67 -17.09
N PHE A 49 30.65 -14.83 -17.69
CA PHE A 49 31.56 -15.37 -18.72
C PHE A 49 31.61 -14.49 -19.98
N PHE A 50 30.47 -13.96 -20.41
CA PHE A 50 30.40 -13.01 -21.53
C PHE A 50 31.19 -11.74 -21.25
N PHE A 51 31.01 -11.14 -20.06
CA PHE A 51 31.75 -9.93 -19.68
C PHE A 51 33.25 -10.19 -19.57
N PHE A 52 33.65 -11.33 -19.00
CA PHE A 52 35.05 -11.74 -18.93
C PHE A 52 35.69 -11.88 -20.32
N PHE A 53 35.01 -12.54 -21.26
CA PHE A 53 35.48 -12.68 -22.64
C PHE A 53 35.54 -11.33 -23.37
N PHE A 54 34.54 -10.47 -23.19
CA PHE A 54 34.51 -9.13 -23.77
C PHE A 54 35.65 -8.24 -23.24
N PHE A 55 35.92 -8.30 -21.93
CA PHE A 55 37.05 -7.60 -21.33
C PHE A 55 38.39 -8.08 -21.90
N PHE A 56 38.56 -9.40 -22.04
CA PHE A 56 39.77 -9.98 -22.63
C PHE A 56 39.94 -9.56 -24.11
N PHE A 57 38.84 -9.54 -24.88
CA PHE A 57 38.82 -9.02 -26.26
C PHE A 57 39.29 -7.56 -26.32
N PHE A 58 38.74 -6.69 -25.47
CA PHE A 58 39.10 -5.27 -25.45
C PHE A 58 40.57 -5.05 -25.06
N PHE A 59 41.05 -5.79 -24.05
CA PHE A 59 42.45 -5.73 -23.63
C PHE A 59 43.40 -6.15 -24.77
N PHE A 60 43.11 -7.27 -25.43
CA PHE A 60 43.95 -7.82 -26.49
C PHE A 60 43.95 -6.92 -27.74
N PHE A 61 42.80 -6.36 -28.10
CA PHE A 61 42.68 -5.35 -29.16
C PHE A 61 43.52 -4.11 -28.86
N PHE A 62 43.41 -3.56 -27.63
CA PHE A 62 44.18 -2.39 -27.23
C PHE A 62 45.70 -2.66 -27.23
N PHE A 63 46.12 -3.82 -26.73
CA PHE A 63 47.52 -4.24 -26.73
C PHE A 63 48.11 -4.31 -28.16
N PHE A 64 47.41 -4.95 -29.09
CA PHE A 64 47.86 -5.04 -30.49
C PHE A 64 47.82 -3.69 -31.21
N PHE A 65 46.79 -2.87 -30.95
CA PHE A 65 46.70 -1.52 -31.49
C PHE A 65 47.87 -0.64 -31.03
N PHE A 66 48.19 -0.69 -29.73
CA PHE A 66 49.34 0.03 -29.18
C PHE A 66 50.67 -0.44 -29.79
N PHE A 67 50.85 -1.77 -29.94
CA PHE A 67 52.05 -2.34 -30.56
C PHE A 67 52.21 -1.91 -32.03
N PHE A 68 51.11 -1.93 -32.80
CA PHE A 68 51.09 -1.44 -34.17
C PHE A 68 51.43 0.06 -34.25
N PHE A 69 50.83 0.87 -33.38
CA PHE A 69 51.10 2.32 -33.36
C PHE A 69 52.56 2.63 -32.98
N PHE A 70 53.11 1.93 -31.98
CA PHE A 70 54.51 2.04 -31.60
C PHE A 70 55.45 1.69 -32.77
N PHE A 71 55.18 0.57 -33.45
CA PHE A 71 55.99 0.13 -34.60
C PHE A 71 55.87 1.09 -35.79
N PHE A 72 54.67 1.60 -36.05
CA PHE A 72 54.42 2.61 -37.08
C PHE A 72 55.20 3.91 -36.80
N PHE A 73 55.17 4.40 -35.55
CA PHE A 73 55.91 5.61 -35.17
C PHE A 73 57.43 5.40 -35.23
N PHE A 74 57.92 4.26 -34.77
CA PHE A 74 59.32 3.87 -34.88
C PHE A 74 59.78 3.83 -36.35
N PHE A 75 58.98 3.23 -37.22
CA PHE A 75 59.23 3.18 -38.67
C PHE A 75 59.22 4.58 -39.30
N PHE A 76 58.22 5.40 -38.98
CA PHE A 76 58.10 6.77 -39.48
C PHE A 76 59.31 7.63 -39.07
N PHE A 77 59.75 7.54 -37.81
CA PHE A 77 60.93 8.24 -37.32
C PHE A 77 62.20 7.78 -38.03
N PHE A 78 62.42 6.48 -38.18
CA PHE A 78 63.60 5.92 -38.84
C PHE A 78 63.66 6.30 -40.33
N PHE A 79 62.50 6.26 -41.00
CA PHE A 79 62.36 6.72 -42.38
C PHE A 79 62.71 8.19 -42.55
N PHE A 80 62.17 9.06 -41.69
CA PHE A 80 62.45 10.50 -41.74
C PHE A 80 63.92 10.83 -41.43
N PHE A 81 64.52 10.13 -40.45
CA PHE A 81 65.94 10.26 -40.14
C PHE A 81 66.84 9.89 -41.34
N PHE A 82 66.55 8.77 -42.00
CA PHE A 82 67.33 8.31 -43.16
C PHE A 82 67.14 9.23 -44.38
N PHE A 83 65.92 9.73 -44.59
CA PHE A 83 65.62 10.72 -45.63
C PHE A 83 66.37 12.04 -45.40
N PHE A 84 66.38 12.55 -44.16
CA PHE A 84 67.12 13.76 -43.81
C PHE A 84 68.63 13.56 -43.95
N PHE A 85 69.16 12.42 -43.52
CA PHE A 85 70.57 12.07 -43.69
C PHE A 85 70.97 12.02 -45.18
N PHE A 86 70.13 11.40 -46.02
CA PHE A 86 70.34 11.37 -47.47
C PHE A 86 70.34 12.78 -48.08
N PHE A 87 69.38 13.63 -47.70
CA PHE A 87 69.29 15.00 -48.20
C PHE A 87 70.49 15.87 -47.75
N PHE A 88 70.89 15.75 -46.48
CA PHE A 88 72.06 16.44 -45.94
C PHE A 88 73.35 16.03 -46.66
N PHE A 89 73.56 14.72 -46.85
CA PHE A 89 74.72 14.19 -47.57
C PHE A 89 74.73 14.66 -49.04
N PHE A 90 73.58 14.62 -49.71
CA PHE A 90 73.43 15.11 -51.08
C PHE A 90 73.76 16.62 -51.20
N PHE A 91 73.29 17.44 -50.25
CA PHE A 91 73.56 18.87 -50.24
C PHE A 91 75.05 19.19 -49.97
N PHE A 92 75.65 18.57 -48.95
CA PHE A 92 77.07 18.72 -48.63
C PHE A 92 77.96 18.30 -49.81
N PHE A 93 77.57 17.23 -50.50
CA PHE A 93 78.26 16.70 -51.67
C PHE A 93 78.18 17.64 -52.88
N PHE A 94 77.00 18.19 -53.19
CA PHE A 94 76.84 19.14 -54.29
C PHE A 94 77.67 20.41 -54.04
N PHE A 95 77.70 20.88 -52.79
CA PHE A 95 78.55 22.00 -52.36
C PHE A 95 80.05 21.70 -52.56
N PHE A 96 80.53 20.52 -52.15
CA PHE A 96 81.93 20.12 -52.32
C PHE A 96 82.32 19.93 -53.79
N PHE A 97 81.44 19.32 -54.60
CA PHE A 97 81.66 19.15 -56.03
C PHE A 97 81.75 20.50 -56.75
N PHE A 98 80.86 21.44 -56.42
CA PHE A 98 80.89 22.80 -56.97
C PHE A 98 82.17 23.54 -56.57
N PHE A 99 82.59 23.42 -55.31
CA PHE A 99 83.84 24.01 -54.81
C PHE A 99 85.09 23.42 -55.50
N PHE A 100 85.14 22.09 -55.67
CA PHE A 100 86.24 21.42 -56.35
C PHE A 100 86.29 21.76 -57.84
N PHE A 101 85.15 21.82 -58.51
CA PHE A 101 85.06 22.24 -59.92
C PHE A 101 85.53 23.69 -60.10
N PHE A 102 85.13 24.59 -59.20
CA PHE A 102 85.58 25.98 -59.19
C PHE A 102 87.10 26.09 -58.98
N PHE A 103 87.66 25.33 -58.05
CA PHE A 103 89.10 25.29 -57.80
C PHE A 103 89.88 24.71 -59.00
N PHE A 104 89.35 23.67 -59.63
CA PHE A 104 89.93 23.06 -60.83
C PHE A 104 89.96 24.04 -62.01
N PHE A 105 88.86 24.78 -62.25
CA PHE A 105 88.80 25.79 -63.31
C PHE A 105 89.86 26.88 -63.11
N PHE A 106 90.09 27.30 -61.87
CA PHE A 106 91.12 28.28 -61.55
C PHE A 106 92.55 27.77 -61.86
N PHE A 107 92.84 26.50 -61.56
CA PHE A 107 94.19 25.95 -61.75
C PHE A 107 94.51 25.61 -63.21
N PHE A 108 93.50 25.25 -64.01
CA PHE A 108 93.67 24.91 -65.43
C PHE A 108 94.26 26.06 -66.26
N PHE A 109 94.02 27.33 -65.88
CA PHE A 109 94.48 28.50 -66.61
C PHE A 109 96.00 28.77 -66.49
N PHE A 110 96.72 28.13 -65.55
CA PHE A 110 98.09 28.52 -65.23
C PHE A 110 99.21 27.61 -65.77
N PHE A 111 98.97 26.36 -66.19
CA PHE A 111 100.09 25.46 -66.57
C PHE A 111 99.77 24.52 -67.74
N PHE A 112 99.68 25.11 -68.93
CA PHE A 112 99.53 24.44 -70.22
C PHE A 112 100.88 23.89 -70.72
N PHE A 113 101.25 22.69 -70.26
CA PHE A 113 101.93 21.67 -71.09
C PHE A 113 102.10 20.33 -70.36
N PHE A 114 101.91 20.28 -69.03
CA PHE A 114 102.16 19.05 -68.24
C PHE A 114 100.96 18.08 -68.17
N PHE A 115 100.24 17.95 -69.29
CA PHE A 115 98.84 17.56 -69.36
C PHE A 115 98.52 16.06 -69.14
N PHE A 116 99.43 15.11 -69.43
CA PHE A 116 99.04 13.69 -69.36
C PHE A 116 98.79 13.18 -67.94
N PHE A 117 99.60 13.61 -66.97
CA PHE A 117 99.45 13.11 -65.60
C PHE A 117 98.15 13.62 -64.94
N PHE A 118 97.70 14.83 -65.29
CA PHE A 118 96.55 15.45 -64.66
C PHE A 118 95.21 15.01 -65.27
N PHE A 119 95.15 14.80 -66.59
CA PHE A 119 93.94 14.29 -67.24
C PHE A 119 93.57 12.88 -66.76
N PHE A 120 94.58 12.03 -66.53
CA PHE A 120 94.37 10.70 -65.98
C PHE A 120 93.78 10.74 -64.56
N PHE A 121 94.27 11.64 -63.69
CA PHE A 121 93.75 11.78 -62.33
C PHE A 121 92.32 12.32 -62.29
N PHE A 122 91.98 13.33 -63.11
CA PHE A 122 90.62 13.89 -63.16
C PHE A 122 89.61 12.90 -63.72
N PHE A 123 89.95 12.19 -64.81
CA PHE A 123 89.06 11.19 -65.38
C PHE A 123 88.85 10.01 -64.41
N PHE A 124 89.91 9.55 -63.73
CA PHE A 124 89.79 8.52 -62.70
C PHE A 124 88.95 8.99 -61.51
N PHE A 125 89.13 10.22 -61.05
CA PHE A 125 88.34 10.78 -59.95
C PHE A 125 86.87 10.95 -60.33
N PHE A 126 86.57 11.47 -61.52
CA PHE A 126 85.19 11.60 -62.01
C PHE A 126 84.51 10.22 -62.17
N PHE A 127 85.23 9.23 -62.70
CA PHE A 127 84.70 7.88 -62.86
C PHE A 127 84.48 7.18 -61.51
N PHE A 128 85.42 7.29 -60.58
CA PHE A 128 85.26 6.80 -59.21
C PHE A 128 84.07 7.47 -58.51
N PHE A 129 83.88 8.77 -58.72
CA PHE A 129 82.80 9.54 -58.12
C PHE A 129 81.43 9.22 -58.71
N PHE A 130 81.33 9.07 -60.04
CA PHE A 130 80.13 8.59 -60.71
C PHE A 130 79.75 7.19 -60.22
N PHE A 131 80.74 6.30 -60.08
CA PHE A 131 80.52 4.94 -59.58
C PHE A 131 80.11 4.94 -58.09
N PHE A 132 80.72 5.79 -57.27
CA PHE A 132 80.33 5.96 -55.86
C PHE A 132 78.91 6.51 -55.72
N PHE A 133 78.52 7.51 -56.51
CA PHE A 133 77.16 8.05 -56.51
C PHE A 133 76.14 7.03 -57.01
N PHE A 134 76.46 6.30 -58.08
CA PHE A 134 75.61 5.22 -58.58
C PHE A 134 75.43 4.14 -57.52
N PHE A 135 76.50 3.72 -56.84
CA PHE A 135 76.43 2.70 -55.79
C PHE A 135 75.70 3.19 -54.54
N PHE A 136 75.89 4.44 -54.13
CA PHE A 136 75.17 5.04 -52.99
C PHE A 136 73.69 5.23 -53.29
N PHE A 137 73.32 5.72 -54.48
CA PHE A 137 71.93 5.85 -54.92
C PHE A 137 71.26 4.48 -55.07
N PHE A 138 71.98 3.49 -55.62
CA PHE A 138 71.52 2.11 -55.69
C PHE A 138 71.31 1.52 -54.29
N PHE A 139 72.23 1.74 -53.35
CA PHE A 139 72.10 1.27 -51.97
C PHE A 139 70.94 1.95 -51.23
N PHE A 140 70.77 3.27 -51.40
CA PHE A 140 69.62 4.01 -50.86
C PHE A 140 68.29 3.48 -51.42
N PHE A 141 68.21 3.27 -52.74
CA PHE A 141 67.02 2.75 -53.38
C PHE A 141 66.71 1.31 -52.96
N PHE A 142 67.74 0.46 -52.86
CA PHE A 142 67.61 -0.91 -52.36
C PHE A 142 67.11 -0.93 -50.91
N PHE A 143 67.67 -0.09 -50.04
CA PHE A 143 67.26 0.00 -48.65
C PHE A 143 65.84 0.56 -48.52
N PHE A 144 65.49 1.61 -49.27
CA PHE A 144 64.12 2.14 -49.34
C PHE A 144 63.12 1.06 -49.77
N PHE A 145 63.44 0.30 -50.82
CA PHE A 145 62.58 -0.77 -51.33
C PHE A 145 62.44 -1.92 -50.33
N PHE A 146 63.54 -2.34 -49.69
CA PHE A 146 63.52 -3.35 -48.63
C PHE A 146 62.65 -2.93 -47.44
N PHE A 147 62.79 -1.68 -46.97
CA PHE A 147 61.98 -1.14 -45.87
C PHE A 147 60.51 -0.98 -46.26
N PHE A 148 60.22 -0.54 -47.48
CA PHE A 148 58.84 -0.46 -47.99
C PHE A 148 58.19 -1.84 -48.04
N PHE A 149 58.89 -2.86 -48.54
CA PHE A 149 58.38 -4.23 -48.58
C PHE A 149 58.18 -4.80 -47.17
N PHE A 150 59.11 -4.56 -46.25
CA PHE A 150 58.99 -4.99 -44.86
C PHE A 150 57.81 -4.32 -44.13
N PHE A 151 57.60 -3.01 -44.33
CA PHE A 151 56.43 -2.30 -43.80
C PHE A 151 55.13 -2.83 -44.40
N PHE A 152 55.08 -3.05 -45.71
CA PHE A 152 53.92 -3.61 -46.38
C PHE A 152 53.58 -5.02 -45.88
N PHE A 153 54.58 -5.88 -45.68
CA PHE A 153 54.41 -7.20 -45.10
C PHE A 153 53.87 -7.14 -43.66
N PHE A 154 54.42 -6.26 -42.82
CA PHE A 154 53.95 -6.10 -41.44
C PHE A 154 52.52 -5.53 -41.37
N PHE A 155 52.20 -4.55 -42.22
CA PHE A 155 50.84 -4.00 -42.34
C PHE A 155 49.85 -5.08 -42.78
N PHE A 156 50.20 -5.90 -43.78
CA PHE A 156 49.36 -7.00 -44.24
C PHE A 156 49.17 -8.07 -43.15
N PHE A 157 50.23 -8.43 -42.42
CA PHE A 157 50.15 -9.36 -41.30
C PHE A 157 49.25 -8.83 -40.18
N PHE A 158 49.37 -7.56 -39.81
CA PHE A 158 48.50 -6.91 -38.83
C PHE A 158 47.04 -6.88 -39.29
N PHE A 159 46.80 -6.50 -40.55
CA PHE A 159 45.45 -6.49 -41.13
C PHE A 159 44.82 -7.90 -41.13
N PHE A 160 45.58 -8.92 -41.54
CA PHE A 160 45.12 -10.31 -41.53
C PHE A 160 44.79 -10.79 -40.11
N PHE A 161 45.66 -10.50 -39.14
CA PHE A 161 45.43 -10.85 -37.74
C PHE A 161 44.20 -10.15 -37.15
N PHE A 162 44.06 -8.85 -37.40
CA PHE A 162 42.90 -8.07 -36.98
C PHE A 162 41.60 -8.60 -37.60
N PHE A 163 41.62 -8.92 -38.89
CA PHE A 163 40.47 -9.51 -39.58
C PHE A 163 40.09 -10.88 -39.01
N PHE A 164 41.07 -11.77 -38.80
CA PHE A 164 40.83 -13.09 -38.22
C PHE A 164 40.25 -13.00 -36.79
N PHE A 165 40.81 -12.12 -35.95
CA PHE A 165 40.35 -11.91 -34.59
C PHE A 165 38.95 -11.27 -34.53
N PHE A 166 38.67 -10.29 -35.40
CA PHE A 166 37.34 -9.69 -35.53
C PHE A 166 36.30 -10.71 -35.99
N PHE A 167 36.65 -11.57 -36.97
CA PHE A 167 35.79 -12.65 -37.43
C PHE A 167 35.46 -13.65 -36.31
N PHE A 168 36.47 -14.05 -35.51
CA PHE A 168 36.25 -14.93 -34.36
C PHE A 168 35.36 -14.29 -33.29
N PHE A 169 35.57 -13.01 -32.98
CA PHE A 169 34.72 -12.27 -32.04
C PHE A 169 33.28 -12.15 -32.54
N PHE A 170 33.07 -11.85 -33.82
CA PHE A 170 31.76 -11.79 -34.44
C PHE A 170 31.04 -13.14 -34.36
N PHE A 171 31.74 -14.25 -34.67
CA PHE A 171 31.17 -15.59 -34.58
C PHE A 171 30.79 -15.95 -33.13
N PHE A 172 31.66 -15.65 -32.16
CA PHE A 172 31.38 -15.86 -30.74
C PHE A 172 30.17 -15.03 -30.27
N PHE A 173 30.11 -13.75 -30.64
CA PHE A 173 28.99 -12.86 -30.30
C PHE A 173 27.68 -13.34 -30.92
N PHE A 174 27.71 -13.78 -32.18
CA PHE A 174 26.54 -14.35 -32.85
C PHE A 174 26.07 -15.64 -32.15
N PHE A 175 26.99 -16.56 -31.83
CA PHE A 175 26.67 -17.77 -31.08
C PHE A 175 26.10 -17.46 -29.69
N PHE A 176 26.67 -16.48 -28.98
CA PHE A 176 26.18 -16.00 -27.69
C PHE A 176 24.74 -15.47 -27.80
N PHE A 177 24.47 -14.60 -28.78
CA PHE A 177 23.15 -14.03 -29.00
C PHE A 177 22.11 -15.12 -29.35
N PHE A 178 22.49 -16.07 -30.21
CA PHE A 178 21.62 -17.18 -30.58
C PHE A 178 21.28 -18.09 -29.39
N PHE A 179 22.28 -18.48 -28.59
CA PHE A 179 22.06 -19.31 -27.40
C PHE A 179 21.20 -18.59 -26.35
N PHE A 180 21.48 -17.30 -26.11
CA PHE A 180 20.69 -16.47 -25.21
C PHE A 180 19.23 -16.37 -25.65
N PHE A 181 18.99 -16.10 -26.94
CA PHE A 181 17.65 -16.02 -27.51
C PHE A 181 16.91 -17.36 -27.39
N PHE A 182 17.56 -18.48 -27.72
CA PHE A 182 16.97 -19.82 -27.62
C PHE A 182 16.59 -20.17 -26.16
N PHE A 183 17.49 -19.91 -25.21
CA PHE A 183 17.24 -20.16 -23.79
C PHE A 183 16.11 -19.28 -23.23
N PHE A 184 16.08 -17.99 -23.59
CA PHE A 184 15.02 -17.08 -23.19
C PHE A 184 13.66 -17.51 -23.77
N PHE A 185 13.63 -17.90 -25.05
CA PHE A 185 12.43 -18.40 -25.72
C PHE A 185 11.91 -19.67 -25.05
N PHE A 186 12.78 -20.64 -24.73
CA PHE A 186 12.41 -21.87 -24.02
C PHE A 186 11.87 -21.57 -22.62
N PHE A 187 12.52 -20.67 -21.88
CA PHE A 187 12.06 -20.25 -20.54
C PHE A 187 10.69 -19.58 -20.59
N PHE A 188 10.47 -18.65 -21.54
CA PHE A 188 9.19 -17.98 -21.74
C PHE A 188 8.08 -18.98 -22.10
N PHE A 189 8.36 -19.90 -23.03
CA PHE A 189 7.42 -20.93 -23.45
C PHE A 189 7.05 -21.87 -22.30
N PHE A 190 8.05 -22.35 -21.54
CA PHE A 190 7.81 -23.19 -20.37
C PHE A 190 6.93 -22.47 -19.33
N PHE A 191 7.24 -21.22 -19.00
CA PHE A 191 6.46 -20.43 -18.04
C PHE A 191 5.03 -20.19 -18.54
N PHE A 192 4.85 -19.82 -19.81
CA PHE A 192 3.53 -19.62 -20.40
C PHE A 192 2.67 -20.89 -20.33
N PHE A 193 3.19 -22.04 -20.76
CA PHE A 193 2.46 -23.31 -20.72
C PHE A 193 2.20 -23.80 -19.30
N PHE A 194 3.15 -23.58 -18.39
CA PHE A 194 2.99 -23.93 -16.98
C PHE A 194 1.87 -23.12 -16.32
N PHE A 195 1.85 -21.79 -16.49
CA PHE A 195 0.79 -20.95 -15.95
C PHE A 195 -0.56 -21.22 -16.61
N PHE A 196 -0.58 -21.48 -17.92
CA PHE A 196 -1.79 -21.87 -18.64
C PHE A 196 -2.38 -23.19 -18.09
N PHE A 197 -1.55 -24.23 -17.92
CA PHE A 197 -1.99 -25.52 -17.38
C PHE A 197 -2.38 -25.41 -15.90
N PHE A 198 -1.64 -24.66 -15.08
CA PHE A 198 -1.97 -24.41 -13.69
C PHE A 198 -3.31 -23.68 -13.54
N PHE A 199 -3.53 -22.63 -14.34
CA PHE A 199 -4.79 -21.91 -14.37
C PHE A 199 -5.94 -22.83 -14.80
N PHE A 200 -5.75 -23.64 -15.85
CA PHE A 200 -6.78 -24.56 -16.32
C PHE A 200 -7.08 -25.68 -15.31
N PHE A 201 -6.06 -26.25 -14.67
CA PHE A 201 -6.22 -27.25 -13.61
C PHE A 201 -6.96 -26.67 -12.40
N PHE A 202 -6.58 -25.46 -11.94
CA PHE A 202 -7.26 -24.79 -10.83
C PHE A 202 -8.71 -24.43 -11.20
N PHE A 203 -8.94 -23.95 -12.42
CA PHE A 203 -10.27 -23.65 -12.95
C PHE A 203 -11.14 -24.92 -13.03
N PHE A 204 -10.60 -26.04 -13.52
CA PHE A 204 -11.32 -27.31 -13.63
C PHE A 204 -11.57 -27.93 -12.25
N PHE A 205 -10.60 -27.87 -11.35
CA PHE A 205 -10.78 -28.25 -9.94
C PHE A 205 -11.88 -27.41 -9.29
N PHE A 206 -11.86 -26.08 -9.45
CA PHE A 206 -12.90 -25.21 -8.91
C PHE A 206 -14.29 -25.55 -9.48
N PHE A 207 -14.40 -25.87 -10.78
CA PHE A 207 -15.67 -26.20 -11.43
C PHE A 207 -16.21 -27.59 -11.05
N PHE A 208 -15.36 -28.62 -10.93
CA PHE A 208 -15.77 -29.98 -10.58
C PHE A 208 -16.14 -30.14 -9.10
N PHE A 209 -15.63 -29.26 -8.23
CA PHE A 209 -15.91 -29.24 -6.79
C PHE A 209 -16.95 -28.19 -6.37
N PHE A 210 -17.82 -27.69 -7.27
CA PHE A 210 -18.99 -26.83 -6.95
C PHE A 210 -20.08 -27.55 -6.12
N PHE A 211 -19.68 -28.36 -5.14
CA PHE A 211 -20.52 -28.76 -4.02
C PHE A 211 -20.46 -27.65 -2.97
N PHE A 212 -21.02 -26.48 -3.27
CA PHE A 212 -21.25 -25.45 -2.25
C PHE A 212 -22.36 -25.97 -1.33
N PHE A 213 -21.97 -26.62 -0.24
CA PHE A 213 -22.90 -27.08 0.78
C PHE A 213 -23.45 -25.91 1.61
N PHE A 214 -22.64 -24.85 1.82
CA PHE A 214 -23.02 -23.67 2.60
C PHE A 214 -22.77 -22.40 1.78
N PHE A 215 -23.77 -21.53 1.68
CA PHE A 215 -23.66 -20.23 1.00
C PHE A 215 -23.90 -19.11 2.02
N PHE A 216 -22.92 -18.25 2.26
CA PHE A 216 -23.04 -17.09 3.14
C PHE A 216 -23.12 -15.81 2.31
N HIS A 217 -24.31 -15.23 2.19
CA HIS A 217 -24.54 -13.99 1.46
C HIS A 217 -24.38 -12.78 2.38
N CYS A 218 -23.15 -12.25 2.42
CA CYS A 218 -22.78 -11.05 3.17
C CYS A 218 -22.66 -9.79 2.31
N ALA A 219 -22.76 -9.90 0.97
CA ALA A 219 -22.57 -8.77 0.07
C ALA A 219 -23.73 -7.78 0.17
N ALA A 220 -23.40 -6.52 0.46
CA ALA A 220 -24.35 -5.41 0.58
C ALA A 220 -23.63 -4.06 0.50
N THR A 221 -24.34 -3.00 0.10
CA THR A 221 -23.93 -1.65 0.47
C THR A 221 -24.33 -1.37 1.91
N ILE A 222 -23.37 -0.89 2.70
CA ILE A 222 -23.53 -0.50 4.11
C ILE A 222 -23.55 1.02 4.28
N ARG A 223 -23.62 1.77 3.16
CA ARG A 223 -23.67 3.23 3.18
C ARG A 223 -25.10 3.70 3.41
N PHE A 224 -25.31 4.50 4.43
CA PHE A 224 -26.65 4.97 4.82
C PHE A 224 -27.19 6.08 3.89
N ASN A 225 -26.36 6.68 3.05
CA ASN A 225 -26.72 7.78 2.15
C ASN A 225 -26.65 7.40 0.67
N GLU A 226 -26.63 6.09 0.37
CA GLU A 226 -26.67 5.60 -1.01
C GLU A 226 -28.02 5.99 -1.65
N PRO A 227 -28.06 6.46 -2.91
CA PRO A 227 -29.30 6.68 -3.63
C PRO A 227 -30.19 5.44 -3.61
N LEU A 228 -31.51 5.63 -3.50
CA LEU A 228 -32.44 4.51 -3.31
C LEU A 228 -32.36 3.48 -4.44
N LYS A 229 -32.19 3.91 -5.70
CA LYS A 229 -32.05 3.03 -6.87
C LYS A 229 -30.83 2.12 -6.74
N ASP A 230 -29.67 2.69 -6.40
CA ASP A 230 -28.43 1.95 -6.18
C ASP A 230 -28.53 1.01 -4.97
N ALA A 231 -29.11 1.48 -3.86
CA ALA A 231 -29.32 0.67 -2.66
C ALA A 231 -30.23 -0.54 -2.94
N MET A 232 -31.32 -0.34 -3.71
CA MET A 232 -32.22 -1.43 -4.14
C MET A 232 -31.47 -2.44 -5.03
N GLN A 233 -30.64 -1.96 -5.94
CA GLN A 233 -29.87 -2.82 -6.82
C GLN A 233 -28.85 -3.68 -6.05
N LEU A 234 -28.12 -3.07 -5.11
CA LEU A 234 -27.04 -3.71 -4.37
C LEU A 234 -27.54 -4.61 -3.23
N ASN A 235 -28.64 -4.28 -2.56
CA ASN A 235 -29.11 -5.02 -1.39
C ASN A 235 -30.29 -5.95 -1.70
N VAL A 236 -31.18 -5.59 -2.64
CA VAL A 236 -32.39 -6.36 -2.93
C VAL A 236 -32.21 -7.20 -4.19
N LEU A 237 -31.96 -6.58 -5.34
CA LEU A 237 -31.81 -7.30 -6.62
C LEU A 237 -30.59 -8.23 -6.63
N ALA A 238 -29.46 -7.80 -6.05
CA ALA A 238 -28.30 -8.68 -5.90
C ALA A 238 -28.63 -9.92 -5.05
N THR A 239 -29.39 -9.74 -3.96
CA THR A 239 -29.87 -10.86 -3.13
C THR A 239 -30.78 -11.79 -3.93
N GLN A 240 -31.68 -11.24 -4.75
CA GLN A 240 -32.51 -12.02 -5.67
C GLN A 240 -31.67 -12.91 -6.60
N LYS A 241 -30.63 -12.32 -7.22
CA LYS A 241 -29.72 -13.06 -8.09
C LYS A 241 -28.99 -14.18 -7.34
N MET A 242 -28.60 -13.95 -6.08
CA MET A 242 -27.97 -14.99 -5.25
C MET A 242 -28.94 -16.09 -4.85
N VAL A 243 -30.20 -15.78 -4.54
CA VAL A 243 -31.25 -16.78 -4.30
C VAL A 243 -31.52 -17.61 -5.56
N ASN A 244 -31.61 -16.97 -6.74
CA ASN A 244 -31.77 -17.66 -8.01
C ASN A 244 -30.59 -18.56 -8.36
N LEU A 245 -29.36 -18.14 -8.02
CA LEU A 245 -28.18 -18.97 -8.14
C LEU A 245 -28.23 -20.16 -7.17
N ALA A 246 -28.63 -19.93 -5.92
CA ALA A 246 -28.77 -20.95 -4.89
C ALA A 246 -29.77 -22.05 -5.29
N HIS A 247 -30.87 -21.70 -5.95
CA HIS A 247 -31.83 -22.68 -6.51
C HIS A 247 -31.20 -23.62 -7.56
N ARG A 248 -30.13 -23.19 -8.24
CA ARG A 248 -29.41 -24.00 -9.23
C ARG A 248 -28.33 -24.87 -8.58
N MET A 249 -28.00 -24.66 -7.30
CA MET A 249 -26.99 -25.42 -6.57
C MET A 249 -27.57 -26.73 -6.02
N LYS A 250 -27.36 -27.83 -6.75
CA LYS A 250 -27.94 -29.16 -6.43
C LYS A 250 -27.57 -29.72 -5.05
N HIS A 251 -26.42 -29.32 -4.52
CA HIS A 251 -25.87 -29.83 -3.26
C HIS A 251 -25.89 -28.80 -2.13
N LEU A 252 -26.61 -27.70 -2.30
CA LEU A 252 -26.73 -26.68 -1.27
C LEU A 252 -27.50 -27.23 -0.07
N GLU A 253 -26.84 -27.22 1.09
CA GLU A 253 -27.42 -27.58 2.36
C GLU A 253 -28.02 -26.39 3.09
N VAL A 254 -27.37 -25.21 3.03
CA VAL A 254 -27.81 -24.00 3.74
C VAL A 254 -27.44 -22.73 2.97
N PHE A 255 -28.37 -21.78 2.92
CA PHE A 255 -28.16 -20.41 2.50
C PHE A 255 -28.33 -19.46 3.69
N ILE A 256 -27.28 -18.78 4.11
CA ILE A 256 -27.33 -17.77 5.16
C ILE A 256 -27.34 -16.39 4.54
N HIS A 257 -28.28 -15.54 4.94
CA HIS A 257 -28.30 -14.14 4.58
C HIS A 257 -27.95 -13.26 5.76
N VAL A 258 -27.01 -12.33 5.57
CA VAL A 258 -26.68 -11.31 6.58
C VAL A 258 -27.48 -10.03 6.31
N SER A 259 -28.43 -9.78 7.19
CA SER A 259 -29.22 -8.55 7.26
C SER A 259 -28.61 -7.59 8.31
N THR A 260 -29.43 -6.88 9.07
CA THR A 260 -29.03 -6.03 10.19
C THR A 260 -30.16 -5.98 11.22
N ALA A 261 -29.82 -5.87 12.51
CA ALA A 261 -30.80 -5.67 13.58
C ALA A 261 -31.68 -4.44 13.30
N TYR A 262 -31.11 -3.43 12.64
CA TYR A 262 -31.80 -2.17 12.33
C TYR A 262 -32.71 -2.19 11.11
N ALA A 263 -32.94 -3.35 10.47
CA ALA A 263 -33.83 -3.43 9.29
C ALA A 263 -35.25 -2.94 9.62
N HIS A 264 -35.69 -3.20 10.85
CA HIS A 264 -37.01 -2.81 11.37
C HIS A 264 -36.90 -1.85 12.56
N CYS A 265 -35.92 -0.93 12.51
CA CYS A 265 -35.68 0.06 13.58
C CYS A 265 -36.79 1.11 13.75
N ASP A 266 -37.77 1.13 12.85
CA ASP A 266 -39.06 1.84 12.97
C ASP A 266 -39.98 1.26 14.06
N ARG A 267 -39.60 0.15 14.69
CA ARG A 267 -40.32 -0.49 15.80
C ARG A 267 -39.49 -0.41 17.07
N GLU A 268 -40.16 -0.39 18.24
CA GLU A 268 -39.47 -0.45 19.54
C GLU A 268 -39.06 -1.89 19.90
N LEU A 269 -39.98 -2.85 19.73
CA LEU A 269 -39.74 -4.28 19.92
C LEU A 269 -39.47 -4.93 18.56
N ILE A 270 -38.32 -5.59 18.44
CA ILE A 270 -37.88 -6.26 17.22
C ILE A 270 -37.67 -7.74 17.52
N GLU A 271 -38.61 -8.54 17.05
CA GLU A 271 -38.65 -9.99 17.18
C GLU A 271 -37.84 -10.69 16.08
N GLU A 272 -37.55 -11.95 16.30
CA GLU A 272 -36.84 -12.82 15.36
C GLU A 272 -37.78 -13.39 14.28
N VAL A 273 -38.53 -12.50 13.65
CA VAL A 273 -39.45 -12.79 12.55
C VAL A 273 -39.19 -11.87 11.36
N VAL A 274 -39.61 -12.27 10.17
CA VAL A 274 -39.56 -11.44 8.97
C VAL A 274 -40.86 -10.64 8.86
N TYR A 275 -40.78 -9.34 9.17
CA TYR A 275 -41.96 -8.45 9.21
C TYR A 275 -42.45 -8.06 7.83
N PRO A 276 -43.78 -8.01 7.59
CA PRO A 276 -44.36 -7.65 6.29
C PRO A 276 -43.76 -6.37 5.70
N PRO A 277 -43.57 -6.29 4.37
CA PRO A 277 -42.96 -5.14 3.75
C PRO A 277 -43.90 -3.92 3.83
N PRO A 278 -43.36 -2.69 3.89
CA PRO A 278 -44.17 -1.49 3.69
C PRO A 278 -44.71 -1.41 2.25
N VAL A 279 -43.95 -1.92 1.27
CA VAL A 279 -44.28 -1.95 -0.17
C VAL A 279 -43.72 -3.23 -0.79
N ASP A 280 -44.45 -3.79 -1.75
CA ASP A 280 -43.95 -4.89 -2.59
C ASP A 280 -42.68 -4.46 -3.35
N TYR A 281 -41.56 -5.14 -3.10
CA TYR A 281 -40.28 -4.80 -3.68
C TYR A 281 -40.28 -4.89 -5.21
N ARG A 282 -41.08 -5.78 -5.82
CA ARG A 282 -41.17 -5.92 -7.29
C ARG A 282 -41.76 -4.65 -7.90
N LYS A 283 -42.90 -4.21 -7.38
CA LYS A 283 -43.56 -2.97 -7.81
C LYS A 283 -42.65 -1.76 -7.61
N LEU A 284 -41.90 -1.73 -6.51
CA LEU A 284 -40.95 -0.66 -6.25
C LEU A 284 -39.81 -0.65 -7.27
N ILE A 285 -39.24 -1.81 -7.61
CA ILE A 285 -38.20 -1.93 -8.63
C ILE A 285 -38.73 -1.44 -9.98
N ASP A 286 -39.87 -1.97 -10.44
CA ASP A 286 -40.49 -1.58 -11.71
C ASP A 286 -40.69 -0.06 -11.76
N THR A 287 -41.11 0.51 -10.62
CA THR A 287 -41.31 1.95 -10.49
C THR A 287 -40.00 2.74 -10.55
N LEU A 288 -38.94 2.28 -9.89
CA LEU A 288 -37.63 2.95 -9.87
C LEU A 288 -36.87 2.84 -11.20
N GLU A 289 -37.17 1.83 -12.03
CA GLU A 289 -36.51 1.65 -13.32
C GLU A 289 -36.80 2.81 -14.29
N TRP A 290 -38.06 3.24 -14.39
CA TRP A 290 -38.47 4.31 -15.31
C TRP A 290 -38.25 5.73 -14.78
N MET A 291 -38.16 5.90 -13.46
CA MET A 291 -37.96 7.21 -12.85
C MET A 291 -36.54 7.73 -13.03
N ASP A 292 -36.41 9.02 -13.29
CA ASP A 292 -35.13 9.72 -13.23
C ASP A 292 -34.65 9.90 -11.78
N ASP A 293 -33.34 10.08 -11.61
CA ASP A 293 -32.71 10.15 -10.29
C ASP A 293 -33.23 11.33 -9.44
N LYS A 294 -33.65 12.43 -10.07
CA LYS A 294 -34.19 13.60 -9.38
C LYS A 294 -35.56 13.26 -8.78
N LEU A 295 -36.44 12.62 -9.53
CA LEU A 295 -37.75 12.18 -9.06
C LEU A 295 -37.61 11.14 -7.93
N VAL A 296 -36.69 10.18 -8.08
CA VAL A 296 -36.38 9.19 -7.02
C VAL A 296 -35.93 9.89 -5.74
N SER A 297 -35.01 10.87 -5.85
CA SER A 297 -34.51 11.62 -4.69
C SER A 297 -35.62 12.40 -3.96
N LEU A 298 -36.59 12.95 -4.68
CA LEU A 298 -37.72 13.69 -4.12
C LEU A 298 -38.71 12.78 -3.38
N MET A 299 -38.91 11.54 -3.87
CA MET A 299 -39.83 10.60 -3.24
C MET A 299 -39.20 9.74 -2.15
N THR A 300 -37.88 9.56 -2.17
CA THR A 300 -37.15 8.71 -1.22
C THR A 300 -37.55 8.98 0.24
N PRO A 301 -37.60 10.22 0.75
CA PRO A 301 -38.01 10.47 2.13
C PRO A 301 -39.40 9.93 2.48
N LYS A 302 -40.36 10.02 1.54
CA LYS A 302 -41.72 9.51 1.74
C LYS A 302 -41.78 7.98 1.69
N LEU A 303 -40.92 7.35 0.88
CA LEU A 303 -40.82 5.89 0.78
C LEU A 303 -40.16 5.27 2.02
N LEU A 304 -39.17 5.94 2.61
CA LEU A 304 -38.51 5.47 3.83
C LEU A 304 -39.45 5.48 5.04
N GLY A 305 -40.42 6.39 5.08
CA GLY A 305 -41.32 6.55 6.22
C GLY A 305 -40.55 6.94 7.47
N GLU A 306 -40.71 6.16 8.55
CA GLU A 306 -40.03 6.39 9.82
C GLU A 306 -38.60 5.85 9.88
N ARG A 307 -38.14 5.16 8.82
CA ARG A 307 -36.77 4.64 8.77
C ARG A 307 -35.77 5.76 8.52
N PRO A 308 -34.60 5.73 9.18
CA PRO A 308 -33.63 6.82 9.12
C PRO A 308 -32.87 6.91 7.79
N ASN A 309 -32.83 5.83 7.00
CA ASN A 309 -31.99 5.78 5.80
C ASN A 309 -32.37 4.65 4.82
N THR A 310 -31.82 4.74 3.60
CA THR A 310 -32.01 3.76 2.52
C THR A 310 -31.42 2.38 2.86
N TYR A 311 -30.38 2.31 3.68
CA TYR A 311 -29.77 1.04 4.09
C TYR A 311 -30.74 0.16 4.91
N THR A 312 -31.32 0.70 5.98
CA THR A 312 -32.28 -0.02 6.84
C THR A 312 -33.52 -0.44 6.04
N TYR A 313 -34.02 0.44 5.18
CA TYR A 313 -35.16 0.16 4.30
C TYR A 313 -34.88 -0.98 3.31
N THR A 314 -33.74 -0.94 2.60
CA THR A 314 -33.42 -1.97 1.61
C THR A 314 -33.03 -3.31 2.24
N LYS A 315 -32.48 -3.32 3.45
CA LYS A 315 -32.28 -4.57 4.22
C LYS A 315 -33.61 -5.21 4.62
N ALA A 316 -34.60 -4.43 5.06
CA ALA A 316 -35.94 -4.94 5.33
C ALA A 316 -36.59 -5.55 4.08
N LEU A 317 -36.46 -4.88 2.92
CA LEU A 317 -36.97 -5.41 1.65
C LEU A 317 -36.23 -6.68 1.19
N ALA A 318 -34.93 -6.80 1.46
CA ALA A 318 -34.16 -8.00 1.14
C ALA A 318 -34.60 -9.21 1.96
N GLU A 319 -34.93 -9.04 3.24
CA GLU A 319 -35.50 -10.12 4.07
C GLU A 319 -36.85 -10.59 3.53
N GLN A 320 -37.69 -9.65 3.08
CA GLN A 320 -38.96 -9.96 2.44
C GLN A 320 -38.80 -10.71 1.13
N LEU A 321 -37.86 -10.28 0.29
CA LEU A 321 -37.52 -10.99 -0.94
C LEU A 321 -37.13 -12.44 -0.63
N ILE A 322 -36.29 -12.65 0.37
CA ILE A 322 -35.88 -14.00 0.78
C ILE A 322 -37.08 -14.81 1.26
N GLN A 323 -37.92 -14.24 2.12
CA GLN A 323 -39.12 -14.92 2.63
C GLN A 323 -40.08 -15.36 1.51
N GLN A 324 -40.16 -14.58 0.42
CA GLN A 324 -41.03 -14.87 -0.72
C GLN A 324 -40.40 -15.79 -1.78
N GLU A 325 -39.10 -15.68 -2.03
CA GLU A 325 -38.44 -16.37 -3.15
C GLU A 325 -37.54 -17.54 -2.73
N CYS A 326 -37.31 -17.77 -1.43
CA CYS A 326 -36.47 -18.88 -0.98
C CYS A 326 -37.02 -20.26 -1.35
N GLY A 327 -38.34 -20.41 -1.53
CA GLY A 327 -38.98 -21.69 -1.86
C GLY A 327 -38.52 -22.82 -0.91
N ASN A 328 -37.93 -23.87 -1.47
CA ASN A 328 -37.44 -25.04 -0.73
C ASN A 328 -36.00 -24.90 -0.20
N LEU A 329 -35.35 -23.75 -0.40
CA LEU A 329 -34.00 -23.51 0.09
C LEU A 329 -33.98 -23.53 1.62
N ASN A 330 -32.91 -24.09 2.16
CA ASN A 330 -32.68 -24.08 3.59
C ASN A 330 -32.07 -22.76 4.00
N VAL A 331 -32.91 -21.77 4.33
CA VAL A 331 -32.46 -20.41 4.61
C VAL A 331 -32.50 -20.07 6.09
N ALA A 332 -31.56 -19.24 6.53
CA ALA A 332 -31.64 -18.48 7.79
C ALA A 332 -31.10 -17.05 7.60
N ILE A 333 -31.60 -16.11 8.41
CA ILE A 333 -31.21 -14.70 8.39
C ILE A 333 -30.47 -14.35 9.68
N ILE A 334 -29.31 -13.71 9.56
CA ILE A 334 -28.56 -13.16 10.70
C ILE A 334 -28.69 -11.65 10.70
N ARG A 335 -29.12 -11.07 11.81
CA ARG A 335 -29.28 -9.63 12.02
C ARG A 335 -28.26 -9.12 13.05
N PRO A 336 -27.04 -8.77 12.65
CA PRO A 336 -26.08 -8.13 13.54
C PRO A 336 -26.49 -6.69 13.87
N SER A 337 -26.21 -6.26 15.10
CA SER A 337 -26.21 -4.85 15.53
C SER A 337 -24.94 -4.12 15.07
N ILE A 338 -24.48 -3.09 15.78
CA ILE A 338 -23.32 -2.28 15.36
C ILE A 338 -22.05 -3.11 15.52
N VAL A 339 -21.52 -3.63 14.41
CA VAL A 339 -20.32 -4.46 14.43
C VAL A 339 -19.09 -3.62 14.78
N GLY A 340 -18.39 -4.01 15.84
CA GLY A 340 -17.13 -3.41 16.30
C GLY A 340 -15.90 -4.29 16.04
N ALA A 341 -14.79 -3.95 16.67
CA ALA A 341 -13.58 -4.76 16.64
C ALA A 341 -13.80 -6.14 17.27
N SER A 342 -12.91 -7.08 16.98
CA SER A 342 -12.94 -8.42 17.59
C SER A 342 -12.76 -8.37 19.10
N TRP A 343 -13.46 -9.28 19.78
CA TRP A 343 -13.27 -9.51 21.20
C TRP A 343 -12.15 -10.52 21.46
N LYS A 344 -12.15 -11.65 20.75
CA LYS A 344 -11.19 -12.76 20.91
C LYS A 344 -10.46 -13.10 19.61
N GLU A 345 -11.17 -13.32 18.51
CA GLU A 345 -10.58 -13.83 17.25
C GLU A 345 -10.57 -12.79 16.12
N PRO A 346 -9.50 -12.71 15.30
CA PRO A 346 -8.25 -13.50 15.36
C PRO A 346 -7.34 -13.14 16.55
N PHE A 347 -7.53 -11.95 17.12
CA PHE A 347 -6.95 -11.49 18.39
C PHE A 347 -7.76 -10.27 18.87
N PRO A 348 -7.71 -9.90 20.15
CA PRO A 348 -8.49 -8.78 20.69
C PRO A 348 -8.20 -7.43 20.00
N GLY A 349 -9.25 -6.67 19.71
CA GLY A 349 -9.15 -5.34 19.10
C GLY A 349 -8.78 -5.32 17.62
N TRP A 350 -8.79 -6.46 16.92
CA TRP A 350 -8.56 -6.48 15.48
C TRP A 350 -9.68 -5.74 14.75
N ILE A 351 -9.27 -4.87 13.82
CA ILE A 351 -10.15 -4.14 12.92
C ILE A 351 -9.35 -3.59 11.74
N ASP A 352 -9.97 -3.51 10.56
CA ASP A 352 -9.28 -3.19 9.30
C ASP A 352 -9.82 -1.93 8.60
N ASN A 353 -10.84 -1.26 9.16
CA ASN A 353 -11.52 -0.17 8.46
C ASN A 353 -11.98 0.97 9.40
N PHE A 354 -12.31 2.11 8.78
CA PHE A 354 -12.80 3.31 9.45
C PHE A 354 -14.34 3.35 9.58
N ASN A 355 -15.05 2.30 9.16
CA ASN A 355 -16.51 2.33 9.08
C ASN A 355 -17.15 2.33 10.46
N GLY A 356 -18.33 2.96 10.54
CA GLY A 356 -19.15 3.00 11.77
C GLY A 356 -18.41 3.63 12.96
N PRO A 357 -18.39 2.97 14.14
CA PRO A 357 -17.84 3.53 15.38
C PRO A 357 -16.34 3.81 15.32
N SER A 358 -15.56 3.06 14.55
CA SER A 358 -14.10 3.18 14.47
C SER A 358 -13.64 4.57 14.06
N GLY A 359 -14.24 5.13 13.01
CA GLY A 359 -13.93 6.48 12.54
C GLY A 359 -14.28 7.56 13.57
N ILE A 360 -15.38 7.38 14.30
CA ILE A 360 -15.81 8.29 15.39
C ILE A 360 -14.85 8.22 16.57
N PHE A 361 -14.41 7.02 16.95
CA PHE A 361 -13.46 6.82 18.06
C PHE A 361 -12.10 7.43 17.73
N ILE A 362 -11.60 7.24 16.51
CA ILE A 362 -10.37 7.89 16.02
C ILE A 362 -10.52 9.42 16.03
N ALA A 363 -11.64 9.96 15.55
CA ALA A 363 -11.88 11.39 15.55
C ALA A 363 -11.92 11.97 16.98
N ALA A 364 -12.48 11.24 17.94
CA ALA A 364 -12.47 11.58 19.36
C ALA A 364 -11.04 11.52 19.95
N GLY A 365 -10.30 10.46 19.66
CA GLY A 365 -8.90 10.25 20.09
C GLY A 365 -7.93 11.28 19.51
N LYS A 366 -8.15 11.75 18.28
CA LYS A 366 -7.37 12.87 17.70
C LYS A 366 -7.82 14.24 18.24
N GLY A 367 -8.89 14.31 19.05
CA GLY A 367 -9.46 15.56 19.56
C GLY A 367 -10.10 16.44 18.47
N ILE A 368 -10.41 15.86 17.33
CA ILE A 368 -11.15 16.52 16.24
C ILE A 368 -12.63 16.57 16.63
N LEU A 369 -13.17 15.42 17.04
CA LEU A 369 -14.51 15.30 17.61
C LEU A 369 -14.52 15.72 19.08
N ARG A 370 -15.42 16.64 19.42
CA ARG A 370 -15.58 17.27 20.74
C ARG A 370 -16.98 17.15 21.29
N THR A 371 -17.97 17.14 20.41
CA THR A 371 -19.38 17.01 20.78
C THR A 371 -20.10 16.18 19.73
N MET A 372 -21.04 15.36 20.14
CA MET A 372 -21.93 14.63 19.23
C MET A 372 -23.31 14.54 19.86
N ARG A 373 -24.35 14.53 19.02
CA ARG A 373 -25.70 14.24 19.48
C ARG A 373 -25.78 12.76 19.82
N ALA A 374 -26.19 12.46 21.04
CA ALA A 374 -26.55 11.11 21.48
C ALA A 374 -27.36 11.19 22.79
N SER A 375 -28.13 10.15 23.09
CA SER A 375 -28.73 9.97 24.41
C SER A 375 -27.77 9.18 25.29
N ASN A 376 -27.34 9.74 26.41
CA ASN A 376 -26.39 9.06 27.30
C ASN A 376 -27.00 7.81 27.96
N ASN A 377 -28.33 7.76 28.02
CA ASN A 377 -29.11 6.63 28.54
C ASN A 377 -29.56 5.67 27.43
N ALA A 378 -29.29 5.98 26.15
CA ALA A 378 -29.57 5.03 25.10
C ALA A 378 -28.52 3.92 25.08
N VAL A 379 -28.99 2.70 24.81
CA VAL A 379 -28.14 1.52 24.65
C VAL A 379 -27.32 1.66 23.36
N ALA A 380 -26.01 1.51 23.49
CA ALA A 380 -25.06 1.35 22.42
C ALA A 380 -24.92 -0.14 22.10
N ASP A 381 -25.79 -0.64 21.23
CA ASP A 381 -25.80 -2.02 20.73
C ASP A 381 -24.58 -2.34 19.85
N LEU A 382 -23.40 -2.35 20.46
CA LEU A 382 -22.15 -2.79 19.87
C LEU A 382 -22.07 -4.31 19.95
N VAL A 383 -21.66 -4.98 18.88
CA VAL A 383 -21.40 -6.42 18.88
C VAL A 383 -20.01 -6.70 18.28
N PRO A 384 -19.14 -7.48 18.95
CA PRO A 384 -17.84 -7.83 18.38
C PRO A 384 -17.99 -8.63 17.07
N VAL A 385 -17.11 -8.39 16.10
CA VAL A 385 -17.19 -9.08 14.79
C VAL A 385 -17.12 -10.60 14.91
N ASP A 386 -16.27 -11.13 15.78
CA ASP A 386 -16.11 -12.56 16.03
C ASP A 386 -17.35 -13.20 16.67
N VAL A 387 -18.09 -12.47 17.50
CA VAL A 387 -19.40 -12.91 18.03
C VAL A 387 -20.41 -13.07 16.88
N VAL A 388 -20.43 -12.13 15.93
CA VAL A 388 -21.31 -12.22 14.75
C VAL A 388 -20.93 -13.40 13.88
N ILE A 389 -19.64 -13.62 13.63
CA ILE A 389 -19.15 -14.75 12.83
C ILE A 389 -19.49 -16.07 13.52
N ASN A 390 -19.25 -16.21 14.81
CA ASN A 390 -19.54 -17.43 15.56
C ASN A 390 -21.04 -17.73 15.59
N THR A 391 -21.89 -16.72 15.78
CA THR A 391 -23.36 -16.86 15.67
C THR A 391 -23.77 -17.32 14.27
N THR A 392 -23.16 -16.74 13.23
CA THR A 392 -23.44 -17.05 11.82
C THR A 392 -23.07 -18.50 11.48
N LEU A 393 -21.89 -18.96 11.94
CA LEU A 393 -21.43 -20.33 11.74
C LEU A 393 -22.29 -21.34 12.50
N ALA A 394 -22.64 -21.05 13.76
CA ALA A 394 -23.51 -21.89 14.54
C ALA A 394 -24.91 -21.99 13.89
N ALA A 395 -25.47 -20.88 13.40
CA ALA A 395 -26.76 -20.86 12.72
C ALA A 395 -26.76 -21.69 11.43
N ALA A 396 -25.66 -21.63 10.67
CA ALA A 396 -25.47 -22.49 9.50
C ALA A 396 -25.40 -23.97 9.88
N TRP A 397 -24.61 -24.32 10.90
CA TRP A 397 -24.51 -25.69 11.41
C TRP A 397 -25.88 -26.23 11.85
N TYR A 398 -26.62 -25.45 12.64
CA TYR A 398 -27.94 -25.85 13.13
C TYR A 398 -28.93 -26.03 11.98
N SER A 399 -28.95 -25.08 11.04
CA SER A 399 -29.82 -25.13 9.85
C SER A 399 -29.54 -26.36 8.99
N GLY A 400 -28.27 -26.73 8.80
CA GLY A 400 -27.88 -27.91 8.01
C GLY A 400 -28.15 -29.23 8.73
N SER A 401 -27.78 -29.30 10.02
CA SER A 401 -27.88 -30.54 10.82
C SER A 401 -29.32 -30.95 11.14
N GLN A 402 -30.24 -29.98 11.21
CA GLN A 402 -31.64 -30.22 11.55
C GLN A 402 -32.60 -30.09 10.35
N ARG A 403 -32.11 -30.27 9.11
CA ARG A 403 -32.89 -30.05 7.88
C ARG A 403 -34.30 -30.68 7.87
N HIS A 404 -34.46 -31.87 8.45
CA HIS A 404 -35.74 -32.61 8.49
C HIS A 404 -36.55 -32.40 9.78
N ALA A 405 -35.92 -31.91 10.86
CA ALA A 405 -36.56 -31.75 12.17
C ALA A 405 -36.96 -30.29 12.47
N ARG A 406 -36.45 -29.32 11.70
CA ARG A 406 -36.69 -27.90 11.93
C ARG A 406 -38.08 -27.44 11.47
N PRO A 407 -38.61 -26.36 12.06
CA PRO A 407 -39.80 -25.68 11.56
C PRO A 407 -39.63 -25.30 10.08
N ARG A 408 -40.70 -25.38 9.29
CA ARG A 408 -40.69 -24.89 7.90
C ARG A 408 -40.56 -23.36 7.81
N SER A 409 -40.73 -22.64 8.92
CA SER A 409 -40.58 -21.19 8.97
C SER A 409 -39.11 -20.76 8.89
N LEU A 410 -38.89 -19.63 8.25
CA LEU A 410 -37.58 -18.99 8.12
C LEU A 410 -37.07 -18.54 9.48
N LEU A 411 -35.89 -19.02 9.90
CA LEU A 411 -35.28 -18.64 11.17
C LEU A 411 -34.51 -17.33 11.01
N VAL A 412 -34.75 -16.41 11.94
CA VAL A 412 -34.03 -15.14 12.06
C VAL A 412 -33.28 -15.13 13.39
N TYR A 413 -32.06 -14.61 13.41
CA TYR A 413 -31.25 -14.51 14.60
C TYR A 413 -30.82 -13.06 14.81
N ASN A 414 -31.31 -12.42 15.88
CA ASN A 414 -30.91 -11.08 16.27
C ASN A 414 -29.59 -11.15 17.06
N CYS A 415 -28.47 -10.95 16.37
CA CYS A 415 -27.14 -10.94 16.98
C CYS A 415 -26.85 -9.57 17.60
N THR A 416 -27.37 -9.36 18.82
CA THR A 416 -27.38 -8.10 19.55
C THR A 416 -26.85 -8.28 20.97
N THR A 417 -26.45 -7.19 21.62
CA THR A 417 -25.93 -7.20 23.00
C THR A 417 -26.86 -6.49 23.98
N GLY A 418 -27.63 -5.49 23.54
CA GLY A 418 -28.35 -4.58 24.43
C GLY A 418 -29.38 -5.23 25.34
N GLY A 419 -30.06 -6.29 24.89
CA GLY A 419 -31.02 -7.02 25.72
C GLY A 419 -30.38 -7.94 26.77
N ILE A 420 -29.11 -8.30 26.60
CA ILE A 420 -28.43 -9.35 27.37
C ILE A 420 -27.33 -8.78 28.27
N ASN A 421 -26.52 -7.87 27.75
CA ASN A 421 -25.40 -7.22 28.41
C ASN A 421 -25.35 -5.74 27.98
N PRO A 422 -26.28 -4.89 28.46
CA PRO A 422 -26.43 -3.52 27.99
C PRO A 422 -25.19 -2.67 28.25
N PHE A 423 -24.87 -1.79 27.30
CA PHE A 423 -23.82 -0.80 27.38
C PHE A 423 -24.35 0.53 26.86
N HIS A 424 -24.20 1.62 27.60
CA HIS A 424 -24.82 2.88 27.24
C HIS A 424 -23.84 3.85 26.58
N TRP A 425 -24.34 4.76 25.75
CA TRP A 425 -23.48 5.77 25.10
C TRP A 425 -22.71 6.65 26.10
N GLY A 426 -23.26 6.92 27.28
CA GLY A 426 -22.52 7.61 28.35
C GLY A 426 -21.28 6.83 28.83
N GLU A 427 -21.37 5.50 28.87
CA GLU A 427 -20.26 4.62 29.25
C GLU A 427 -19.23 4.50 28.12
N VAL A 428 -19.70 4.50 26.86
CA VAL A 428 -18.85 4.60 25.66
C VAL A 428 -18.02 5.88 25.70
N GLU A 429 -18.65 7.04 25.98
CA GLU A 429 -17.96 8.33 26.12
C GLU A 429 -16.85 8.25 27.18
N TYR A 430 -17.18 7.70 28.34
CA TYR A 430 -16.24 7.55 29.45
C TYR A 430 -15.04 6.70 29.06
N CYS A 431 -15.27 5.52 28.48
CA CYS A 431 -14.22 4.58 28.07
C CYS A 431 -13.30 5.22 27.01
N ILE A 432 -13.86 5.83 25.96
CA ILE A 432 -13.07 6.48 24.89
C ILE A 432 -12.20 7.59 25.46
N ASN A 433 -12.78 8.46 26.29
CA ASN A 433 -12.06 9.58 26.88
C ASN A 433 -10.94 9.11 27.81
N MET A 434 -11.18 8.06 28.61
CA MET A 434 -10.19 7.50 29.53
C MET A 434 -9.05 6.84 28.74
N THR A 435 -9.38 5.94 27.81
CA THR A 435 -8.40 5.20 27.02
C THR A 435 -7.49 6.11 26.23
N PHE A 436 -8.01 7.10 25.49
CA PHE A 436 -7.14 7.98 24.71
C PHE A 436 -6.40 9.05 25.53
N LYS A 437 -6.82 9.34 26.77
CA LYS A 437 -6.03 10.16 27.69
C LYS A 437 -4.79 9.41 28.19
N THR A 438 -4.92 8.10 28.43
CA THR A 438 -3.83 7.23 28.91
C THR A 438 -2.96 6.71 27.77
N ASN A 439 -3.58 6.30 26.67
CA ASN A 439 -2.97 5.70 25.49
C ASN A 439 -3.29 6.56 24.25
N PRO A 440 -2.63 7.73 24.10
CA PRO A 440 -2.99 8.68 23.06
C PRO A 440 -2.60 8.24 21.66
N LEU A 441 -3.42 8.68 20.70
CA LEU A 441 -3.07 8.64 19.28
C LEU A 441 -1.98 9.67 18.97
N GLU A 442 -1.12 9.35 18.03
CA GLU A 442 -0.06 10.24 17.58
C GLU A 442 -0.65 11.48 16.90
N GLN A 443 0.09 12.59 16.94
CA GLN A 443 -0.29 13.83 16.25
C GLN A 443 -1.75 14.30 16.52
N ALA A 444 -2.28 14.03 17.72
CA ALA A 444 -3.62 14.49 18.09
C ALA A 444 -3.72 16.02 17.91
N PHE A 445 -4.79 16.48 17.28
CA PHE A 445 -5.05 17.91 17.06
C PHE A 445 -5.31 18.63 18.39
N ARG A 446 -6.07 17.99 19.28
CA ARG A 446 -6.37 18.46 20.64
C ARG A 446 -6.36 17.28 21.61
N ARG A 447 -6.31 17.56 22.91
CA ARG A 447 -6.47 16.51 23.93
C ARG A 447 -7.84 15.83 23.79
N PRO A 448 -7.93 14.48 23.79
CA PRO A 448 -9.20 13.76 23.75
C PRO A 448 -10.13 14.21 24.88
N ASN A 449 -11.33 14.63 24.51
CA ASN A 449 -12.42 14.99 25.42
C ASN A 449 -13.68 15.22 24.58
N VAL A 450 -14.30 14.11 24.15
CA VAL A 450 -15.60 14.11 23.49
C VAL A 450 -16.71 14.16 24.54
N ASN A 451 -17.80 14.85 24.23
CA ASN A 451 -18.99 14.92 25.07
C ASN A 451 -20.23 14.58 24.23
N LEU A 452 -20.94 13.55 24.64
CA LEU A 452 -22.21 13.15 24.08
C LEU A 452 -23.32 13.96 24.76
N ARG A 453 -24.22 14.51 23.94
CA ARG A 453 -25.19 15.50 24.40
C ARG A 453 -26.59 15.15 23.95
N SER A 454 -27.49 15.07 24.93
CA SER A 454 -28.91 14.76 24.77
C SER A 454 -29.81 15.98 24.49
N ASN A 455 -29.28 17.21 24.56
CA ASN A 455 -29.98 18.42 24.11
C ASN A 455 -29.44 18.91 22.75
N PRO A 456 -30.29 19.10 21.71
CA PRO A 456 -29.87 19.59 20.39
C PRO A 456 -29.24 20.98 20.43
N PHE A 457 -29.82 21.91 21.19
CA PHE A 457 -29.35 23.30 21.28
C PHE A 457 -27.96 23.38 21.90
N THR A 458 -27.74 22.63 22.98
CA THR A 458 -26.43 22.54 23.62
C THR A 458 -25.41 21.89 22.67
N ASN A 459 -25.79 20.84 21.93
CA ASN A 459 -24.91 20.22 20.95
C ASN A 459 -24.56 21.18 19.79
N GLN A 460 -25.52 21.97 19.31
CA GLN A 460 -25.30 22.95 18.24
C GLN A 460 -24.36 24.07 18.69
N TYR A 461 -24.57 24.61 19.90
CA TYR A 461 -23.66 25.59 20.50
C TYR A 461 -22.22 25.06 20.54
N TRP A 462 -22.02 23.85 21.10
CA TRP A 462 -20.69 23.25 21.19
C TRP A 462 -20.14 22.84 19.83
N THR A 463 -20.98 22.50 18.85
CA THR A 463 -20.55 22.22 17.48
C THR A 463 -19.94 23.48 16.86
N THR A 464 -20.61 24.61 16.99
CA THR A 464 -20.10 25.90 16.51
C THR A 464 -18.80 26.29 17.22
N VAL A 465 -18.77 26.22 18.55
CA VAL A 465 -17.64 26.68 19.37
C VAL A 465 -16.43 25.73 19.30
N SER A 466 -16.67 24.41 19.25
CA SER A 466 -15.60 23.40 19.36
C SER A 466 -15.23 22.73 18.05
N HIS A 467 -16.05 22.79 17.02
CA HIS A 467 -15.71 22.27 15.68
C HIS A 467 -15.53 23.40 14.68
N THR A 468 -16.58 24.18 14.41
CA THR A 468 -16.62 25.12 13.29
C THR A 468 -15.66 26.30 13.47
N LEU A 469 -15.74 27.01 14.60
CA LEU A 469 -14.90 28.18 14.84
C LEU A 469 -13.38 27.84 14.85
N PRO A 470 -12.91 26.80 15.57
CA PRO A 470 -11.50 26.42 15.52
C PRO A 470 -11.03 25.99 14.13
N ALA A 471 -11.89 25.34 13.35
CA ALA A 471 -11.55 24.93 11.99
C ALA A 471 -11.42 26.12 11.03
N LEU A 472 -12.33 27.10 11.14
CA LEU A 472 -12.24 28.37 10.39
C LEU A 472 -10.97 29.15 10.75
N LEU A 473 -10.64 29.27 12.04
CA LEU A 473 -9.43 29.96 12.49
C LEU A 473 -8.16 29.25 12.00
N TYR A 474 -8.14 27.92 12.06
CA TYR A 474 -7.00 27.14 11.58
C TYR A 474 -6.82 27.25 10.07
N ASP A 475 -7.91 27.16 9.29
CA ASP A 475 -7.85 27.35 7.84
C ASP A 475 -7.48 28.79 7.47
N GLY A 476 -7.96 29.79 8.21
CA GLY A 476 -7.52 31.18 8.11
C GLY A 476 -6.01 31.33 8.29
N PHE A 477 -5.46 30.72 9.34
CA PHE A 477 -4.01 30.68 9.57
C PHE A 477 -3.25 29.99 8.42
N LEU A 478 -3.74 28.84 7.94
CA LEU A 478 -3.12 28.16 6.80
C LEU A 478 -3.07 29.07 5.58
N MET A 479 -4.18 29.72 5.23
CA MET A 479 -4.26 30.65 4.10
C MET A 479 -3.27 31.81 4.25
N LEU A 480 -3.16 32.40 5.45
CA LEU A 480 -2.18 33.46 5.73
C LEU A 480 -0.72 33.00 5.61
N THR A 481 -0.44 31.72 5.85
CA THR A 481 0.88 31.11 5.65
C THR A 481 1.10 30.55 4.24
N GLY A 482 0.22 30.84 3.29
CA GLY A 482 0.30 30.35 1.90
C GLY A 482 -0.09 28.88 1.71
N GLN A 483 -0.66 28.23 2.72
CA GLN A 483 -1.10 26.84 2.67
C GLN A 483 -2.59 26.72 2.32
N LYS A 484 -2.98 25.59 1.73
CA LYS A 484 -4.38 25.34 1.36
C LYS A 484 -5.24 25.02 2.61
N PRO A 485 -6.45 25.59 2.73
CA PRO A 485 -7.37 25.25 3.81
C PRO A 485 -7.80 23.79 3.72
N ARG A 486 -7.87 23.09 4.86
CA ARG A 486 -8.16 21.65 4.93
C ARG A 486 -9.06 21.23 6.10
N MET A 487 -9.07 21.99 7.20
CA MET A 487 -9.73 21.59 8.43
C MET A 487 -11.25 21.68 8.33
N MET A 488 -11.79 22.71 7.67
CA MET A 488 -13.23 22.80 7.41
C MET A 488 -13.73 21.63 6.58
N LYS A 489 -12.97 21.17 5.59
CA LYS A 489 -13.31 19.97 4.80
C LYS A 489 -13.40 18.72 5.68
N THR A 490 -12.46 18.56 6.62
CA THR A 490 -12.46 17.45 7.59
C THR A 490 -13.66 17.53 8.54
N ILE A 491 -13.95 18.71 9.09
CA ILE A 491 -15.09 18.92 9.98
C ILE A 491 -16.43 18.70 9.26
N THR A 492 -16.60 19.19 8.04
CA THR A 492 -17.81 18.95 7.24
C THR A 492 -18.05 17.46 6.98
N ARG A 493 -16.99 16.69 6.70
CA ARG A 493 -17.09 15.22 6.56
C ARG A 493 -17.50 14.55 7.87
N LEU A 494 -16.90 14.98 8.99
CA LEU A 494 -17.25 14.49 10.32
C LEU A 494 -18.71 14.81 10.68
N HIS A 495 -19.19 16.02 10.41
CA HIS A 495 -20.58 16.42 10.66
C HIS A 495 -21.57 15.58 9.86
N LYS A 496 -21.29 15.33 8.57
CA LYS A 496 -22.11 14.41 7.76
C LYS A 496 -22.17 13.01 8.37
N ALA A 497 -21.04 12.47 8.82
CA ALA A 497 -21.01 11.16 9.48
C ALA A 497 -21.82 11.15 10.79
N MET A 498 -21.69 12.19 11.63
CA MET A 498 -22.44 12.28 12.89
C MET A 498 -23.94 12.37 12.69
N MET A 499 -24.42 13.19 11.74
CA MET A 499 -25.87 13.32 11.47
C MET A 499 -26.50 11.99 11.08
N VAL A 500 -25.78 11.19 10.30
CA VAL A 500 -26.23 9.90 9.81
C VAL A 500 -26.29 8.83 10.93
N LEU A 501 -25.56 9.04 12.04
CA LEU A 501 -25.55 8.18 13.23
C LEU A 501 -26.50 8.67 14.33
N GLU A 502 -27.03 9.90 14.24
CA GLU A 502 -27.83 10.53 15.29
C GLU A 502 -29.04 9.68 15.70
N TYR A 503 -29.72 9.07 14.73
CA TYR A 503 -30.87 8.19 14.97
C TYR A 503 -30.49 7.00 15.86
N PHE A 504 -29.40 6.30 15.54
CA PHE A 504 -28.92 5.11 16.26
C PHE A 504 -28.29 5.43 17.62
N THR A 505 -27.78 6.64 17.78
CA THR A 505 -27.14 7.09 19.03
C THR A 505 -28.13 7.75 19.99
N SER A 506 -29.37 8.01 19.57
CA SER A 506 -30.40 8.70 20.36
C SER A 506 -31.60 7.83 20.73
N HIS A 507 -31.73 6.65 20.13
CA HIS A 507 -32.83 5.71 20.40
C HIS A 507 -32.29 4.38 20.96
N SER A 508 -33.20 3.57 21.49
CA SER A 508 -32.91 2.22 21.98
C SER A 508 -34.02 1.29 21.56
N TRP A 509 -33.67 0.02 21.46
CA TRP A 509 -34.55 -1.03 20.95
C TRP A 509 -34.56 -2.20 21.90
N VAL A 510 -35.67 -2.93 21.91
CA VAL A 510 -35.80 -4.19 22.62
C VAL A 510 -35.68 -5.31 21.59
N TRP A 511 -34.61 -6.09 21.69
CA TRP A 511 -34.31 -7.19 20.79
C TRP A 511 -34.77 -8.50 21.40
N ASN A 512 -35.66 -9.24 20.72
CA ASN A 512 -35.84 -10.65 21.05
C ASN A 512 -34.61 -11.43 20.57
N THR A 513 -34.09 -12.35 21.40
CA THR A 513 -32.91 -13.19 21.13
C THR A 513 -33.15 -14.68 21.45
N ASP A 514 -34.41 -15.13 21.42
CA ASP A 514 -34.82 -16.49 21.76
C ASP A 514 -34.14 -17.54 20.88
N ASN A 515 -34.06 -17.33 19.57
CA ASN A 515 -33.40 -18.22 18.61
C ASN A 515 -31.88 -18.25 18.81
N VAL A 516 -31.24 -17.13 19.15
CA VAL A 516 -29.81 -17.10 19.51
C VAL A 516 -29.56 -17.91 20.79
N THR A 517 -30.44 -17.78 21.77
CA THR A 517 -30.37 -18.55 23.03
C THR A 517 -30.59 -20.04 22.79
N MET A 518 -31.59 -20.39 21.96
CA MET A 518 -31.83 -21.76 21.51
C MET A 518 -30.59 -22.32 20.81
N LEU A 519 -29.98 -21.57 19.90
CA LEU A 519 -28.81 -21.99 19.14
C LEU A 519 -27.65 -22.36 20.07
N MET A 520 -27.38 -21.50 21.05
CA MET A 520 -26.36 -21.75 22.06
C MET A 520 -26.68 -23.02 22.87
N ASN A 521 -27.93 -23.22 23.26
CA ASN A 521 -28.34 -24.39 24.05
C ASN A 521 -28.19 -25.72 23.29
N GLN A 522 -28.29 -25.72 21.96
CA GLN A 522 -28.14 -26.91 21.12
C GLN A 522 -26.67 -27.31 20.89
N MET A 523 -25.72 -26.42 21.16
CA MET A 523 -24.29 -26.68 20.94
C MET A 523 -23.67 -27.51 22.07
N GLY A 524 -22.75 -28.41 21.70
CA GLY A 524 -21.91 -29.14 22.65
C GLY A 524 -20.95 -28.20 23.40
N SER A 525 -20.41 -28.67 24.53
CA SER A 525 -19.51 -27.87 25.37
C SER A 525 -18.24 -27.41 24.65
N GLU A 526 -17.68 -28.25 23.79
CA GLU A 526 -16.48 -27.91 23.01
C GLU A 526 -16.79 -26.89 21.91
N ASP A 527 -17.92 -27.04 21.20
CA ASP A 527 -18.35 -26.08 20.18
C ASP A 527 -18.71 -24.72 20.79
N LYS A 528 -19.30 -24.69 22.00
CA LYS A 528 -19.55 -23.44 22.74
C LYS A 528 -18.26 -22.67 23.04
N LYS A 529 -17.16 -23.38 23.29
CA LYS A 529 -15.85 -22.75 23.52
C LYS A 529 -15.23 -22.28 22.21
N ALA A 530 -15.27 -23.11 21.17
CA ALA A 530 -14.67 -22.82 19.88
C ALA A 530 -15.42 -21.69 19.13
N PHE A 531 -16.74 -21.74 19.10
CA PHE A 531 -17.61 -20.76 18.44
C PHE A 531 -18.37 -19.97 19.50
N ASN A 532 -17.65 -19.35 20.43
CA ASN A 532 -18.28 -18.61 21.52
C ASN A 532 -18.93 -17.32 21.01
N PHE A 533 -20.24 -17.18 21.25
CA PHE A 533 -21.01 -15.95 21.04
C PHE A 533 -21.83 -15.57 22.28
N ASP A 534 -21.45 -16.05 23.47
CA ASP A 534 -22.07 -15.65 24.73
C ASP A 534 -21.57 -14.28 25.21
N VAL A 535 -22.32 -13.24 24.89
CA VAL A 535 -21.99 -11.83 25.21
C VAL A 535 -22.13 -11.49 26.69
N ARG A 536 -22.71 -12.37 27.53
CA ARG A 536 -22.75 -12.16 29.00
C ARG A 536 -21.36 -12.18 29.63
N GLN A 537 -20.41 -12.84 28.95
CA GLN A 537 -19.02 -12.95 29.36
C GLN A 537 -18.16 -11.75 28.91
N LEU A 538 -18.73 -10.81 28.14
CA LEU A 538 -18.03 -9.65 27.60
C LEU A 538 -17.89 -8.55 28.67
N HIS A 539 -16.66 -8.17 29.00
CA HIS A 539 -16.38 -7.03 29.87
C HIS A 539 -16.17 -5.75 29.04
N TRP A 540 -17.14 -4.82 29.09
CA TRP A 540 -17.16 -3.64 28.23
C TRP A 540 -15.94 -2.73 28.36
N ALA A 541 -15.44 -2.49 29.57
CA ALA A 541 -14.28 -1.62 29.77
C ALA A 541 -13.02 -2.16 29.07
N GLU A 542 -12.74 -3.45 29.24
CA GLU A 542 -11.62 -4.13 28.59
C GLU A 542 -11.81 -4.19 27.07
N TYR A 543 -13.01 -4.53 26.61
CA TYR A 543 -13.34 -4.56 25.19
C TYR A 543 -13.13 -3.18 24.54
N MET A 544 -13.61 -2.11 25.16
CA MET A 544 -13.47 -0.75 24.64
C MET A 544 -12.03 -0.24 24.66
N GLU A 545 -11.24 -0.62 25.67
CA GLU A 545 -9.80 -0.33 25.67
C GLU A 545 -9.11 -1.04 24.50
N ASN A 546 -9.31 -2.36 24.35
CA ASN A 546 -8.74 -3.15 23.26
C ASN A 546 -9.20 -2.64 21.88
N TYR A 547 -10.46 -2.23 21.73
CA TYR A 547 -10.97 -1.64 20.51
C TYR A 547 -10.26 -0.31 20.21
N CYS A 548 -10.18 0.62 21.16
CA CYS A 548 -9.46 1.88 20.96
C CYS A 548 -7.98 1.64 20.59
N MET A 549 -7.30 0.71 21.26
CA MET A 549 -5.93 0.33 20.94
C MET A 549 -5.81 -0.34 19.57
N GLY A 550 -6.80 -1.12 19.18
CA GLY A 550 -6.98 -1.68 17.85
C GLY A 550 -7.02 -0.62 16.75
N THR A 551 -7.79 0.45 16.96
CA THR A 551 -7.84 1.56 15.99
C THR A 551 -6.49 2.26 15.83
N LYS A 552 -5.70 2.39 16.91
CA LYS A 552 -4.34 2.92 16.86
C LYS A 552 -3.43 2.00 16.01
N LYS A 553 -3.41 0.71 16.34
CA LYS A 553 -2.47 -0.24 15.77
C LYS A 553 -2.79 -0.64 14.33
N TYR A 554 -4.05 -0.97 14.03
CA TYR A 554 -4.42 -1.63 12.78
C TYR A 554 -5.04 -0.68 11.74
N VAL A 555 -5.69 0.41 12.19
CA VAL A 555 -6.34 1.36 11.28
C VAL A 555 -5.45 2.56 11.00
N LEU A 556 -4.78 3.08 12.04
CA LEU A 556 -3.85 4.20 11.90
C LEU A 556 -2.40 3.77 11.65
N ASN A 557 -2.10 2.47 11.77
CA ASN A 557 -0.75 1.91 11.65
C ASN A 557 0.26 2.59 12.60
N GLU A 558 -0.18 2.99 13.79
CA GLU A 558 0.68 3.61 14.80
C GLU A 558 1.23 2.54 15.75
N GLU A 559 2.55 2.44 15.85
CA GLU A 559 3.20 1.49 16.75
C GLU A 559 3.03 1.86 18.23
N LEU A 560 3.05 0.86 19.10
CA LEU A 560 3.00 1.08 20.55
C LEU A 560 4.29 1.73 21.08
N SER A 561 5.41 1.58 20.36
CA SER A 561 6.69 2.26 20.62
C SER A 561 6.56 3.79 20.61
N GLY A 562 5.60 4.34 19.84
CA GLY A 562 5.33 5.77 19.73
C GLY A 562 4.55 6.38 20.91
N LEU A 563 4.03 5.57 21.84
CA LEU A 563 3.21 6.04 22.97
C LEU A 563 3.90 7.09 23.86
N PRO A 564 5.19 6.98 24.23
CA PRO A 564 5.87 8.01 25.03
C PRO A 564 5.89 9.38 24.32
N ALA A 565 6.14 9.39 23.01
CA ALA A 565 6.12 10.61 22.21
C ALA A 565 4.72 11.20 22.11
N ALA A 566 3.69 10.36 21.90
CA ALA A 566 2.30 10.79 21.86
C ALA A 566 1.84 11.38 23.22
N ARG A 567 2.25 10.78 24.35
CA ARG A 567 2.01 11.33 25.70
C ARG A 567 2.69 12.68 25.91
N LYS A 568 3.95 12.84 25.46
CA LYS A 568 4.67 14.13 25.50
C LYS A 568 3.95 15.19 24.67
N HIS A 569 3.45 14.83 23.49
CA HIS A 569 2.63 15.72 22.65
C HIS A 569 1.34 16.15 23.36
N LEU A 570 0.59 15.23 23.98
CA LEU A 570 -0.60 15.59 24.77
C LEU A 570 -0.28 16.50 25.97
N ASN A 571 0.87 16.30 26.64
CA ASN A 571 1.31 17.18 27.71
C ASN A 571 1.65 18.59 27.19
N LYS A 572 2.27 18.69 26.01
CA LYS A 572 2.47 19.98 25.33
C LYS A 572 1.14 20.67 25.04
N LEU A 573 0.15 19.95 24.48
CA LEU A 573 -1.19 20.49 24.23
C LEU A 573 -1.90 20.90 25.52
N ARG A 574 -1.71 20.17 26.62
CA ARG A 574 -2.22 20.55 27.95
C ARG A 574 -1.64 21.88 28.39
N ASN A 575 -0.31 22.03 28.30
CA ASN A 575 0.38 23.25 28.71
C ASN A 575 -0.04 24.43 27.84
N ILE A 576 -0.13 24.26 26.51
CA ILE A 576 -0.66 25.28 25.59
C ILE A 576 -2.05 25.74 26.01
N ARG A 577 -2.96 24.80 26.31
CA ARG A 577 -4.31 25.13 26.78
C ARG A 577 -4.29 25.90 28.09
N TYR A 578 -3.48 25.49 29.07
CA TYR A 578 -3.38 26.20 30.34
C TYR A 578 -2.80 27.60 30.15
N THR A 579 -1.71 27.75 29.40
CA THR A 579 -1.13 29.06 29.07
C THR A 579 -2.15 29.96 28.38
N PHE A 580 -2.85 29.45 27.36
CA PHE A 580 -3.89 30.20 26.64
C PHE A 580 -5.03 30.63 27.58
N ASN A 581 -5.55 29.70 28.40
CA ASN A 581 -6.61 30.01 29.35
C ASN A 581 -6.16 31.03 30.41
N THR A 582 -4.92 30.92 30.92
CA THR A 582 -4.37 31.87 31.87
C THR A 582 -4.21 33.25 31.25
N ILE A 583 -3.69 33.36 30.02
CA ILE A 583 -3.60 34.64 29.29
C ILE A 583 -4.98 35.24 29.07
N LEU A 584 -5.95 34.42 28.65
CA LEU A 584 -7.32 34.86 28.41
C LEU A 584 -8.00 35.37 29.70
N VAL A 585 -7.82 34.66 30.82
CA VAL A 585 -8.29 35.10 32.14
C VAL A 585 -7.62 36.41 32.55
N VAL A 586 -6.31 36.54 32.40
CA VAL A 586 -5.57 37.77 32.71
C VAL A 586 -6.03 38.94 31.84
N PHE A 587 -6.28 38.70 30.54
CA PHE A 587 -6.76 39.71 29.61
C PHE A 587 -8.18 40.19 29.96
N ILE A 588 -9.11 39.25 30.22
CA ILE A 588 -10.48 39.56 30.65
C ILE A 588 -10.45 40.33 31.98
N TRP A 589 -9.65 39.86 32.93
CA TRP A 589 -9.49 40.52 34.24
C TRP A 589 -8.95 41.95 34.10
N ARG A 590 -7.97 42.16 33.21
CA ARG A 590 -7.43 43.49 32.90
C ARG A 590 -8.50 44.43 32.34
N ILE A 591 -9.34 43.95 31.42
CA ILE A 591 -10.47 44.74 30.87
C ILE A 591 -11.47 45.07 31.99
N PHE A 592 -11.79 44.10 32.84
CA PHE A 592 -12.75 44.27 33.94
C PHE A 592 -12.26 45.30 34.97
N ILE A 593 -10.99 45.24 35.39
CA ILE A 593 -10.34 46.24 36.25
C ILE A 593 -10.33 47.63 35.58
N ALA A 594 -10.03 47.70 34.28
CA ALA A 594 -10.01 48.98 33.57
C ALA A 594 -11.39 49.66 33.56
N ARG A 595 -12.48 48.87 33.52
CA ARG A 595 -13.86 49.39 33.38
C ARG A 595 -14.64 49.49 34.70
N SER A 596 -14.22 48.83 35.78
CA SER A 596 -14.96 48.81 37.05
C SER A 596 -14.14 49.30 38.24
N GLN A 597 -14.63 50.33 38.94
CA GLN A 597 -14.01 50.84 40.18
C GLN A 597 -14.05 49.79 41.30
N MET A 598 -15.15 49.04 41.42
CA MET A 598 -15.27 47.95 42.40
C MET A 598 -14.21 46.88 42.16
N ALA A 599 -13.98 46.49 40.90
CA ALA A 599 -12.95 45.52 40.54
C ALA A 599 -11.53 46.02 40.87
N ARG A 600 -11.23 47.30 40.63
CA ARG A 600 -9.96 47.92 41.06
C ARG A 600 -9.78 47.84 42.57
N ASN A 601 -10.80 48.22 43.33
CA ASN A 601 -10.72 48.21 44.80
C ASN A 601 -10.50 46.79 45.35
N ILE A 602 -11.22 45.80 44.82
CA ILE A 602 -11.02 44.38 45.16
C ILE A 602 -9.59 43.94 44.81
N TRP A 603 -9.10 44.30 43.61
CA TRP A 603 -7.74 43.95 43.20
C TRP A 603 -6.67 44.57 44.12
N TYR A 604 -6.78 45.86 44.43
CA TYR A 604 -5.88 46.53 45.38
C TYR A 604 -5.92 45.89 46.76
N PHE A 605 -7.11 45.53 47.25
CA PHE A 605 -7.27 44.82 48.52
C PHE A 605 -6.55 43.46 48.52
N VAL A 606 -6.77 42.65 47.48
CA VAL A 606 -6.12 41.32 47.34
C VAL A 606 -4.60 41.46 47.24
N VAL A 607 -4.09 42.37 46.41
CA VAL A 607 -2.65 42.60 46.27
C VAL A 607 -2.03 43.11 47.58
N SER A 608 -2.72 44.00 48.30
CA SER A 608 -2.30 44.48 49.62
C SER A 608 -2.23 43.35 50.64
N LEU A 609 -3.23 42.45 50.65
CA LEU A 609 -3.27 41.28 51.53
C LEU A 609 -2.12 40.30 51.22
N CYS A 610 -1.85 40.02 49.95
CA CYS A 610 -0.71 39.22 49.53
C CYS A 610 0.62 39.84 49.94
N PHE A 611 0.78 41.16 49.81
CA PHE A 611 2.00 41.86 50.20
C PHE A 611 2.21 41.81 51.72
N LYS A 612 1.15 42.00 52.51
CA LYS A 612 1.17 41.84 53.97
C LYS A 612 1.52 40.42 54.40
N PHE A 613 0.97 39.42 53.70
CA PHE A 613 1.26 38.01 53.96
C PHE A 613 2.73 37.67 53.64
N LEU A 614 3.24 38.12 52.49
CA LEU A 614 4.65 37.94 52.12
C LEU A 614 5.60 38.67 53.08
N SER A 615 5.25 39.88 53.52
CA SER A 615 6.05 40.60 54.53
C SER A 615 6.06 39.89 55.88
N TYR A 616 4.96 39.26 56.27
CA TYR A 616 4.88 38.45 57.49
C TYR A 616 5.79 37.21 57.43
N PHE A 617 5.79 36.47 56.30
CA PHE A 617 6.71 35.35 56.09
C PHE A 617 8.18 35.79 56.06
N ARG A 618 8.46 36.92 55.42
CA ARG A 618 9.82 37.48 55.39
C ARG A 618 10.30 37.85 56.79
N ALA A 619 9.47 38.52 57.59
CA ALA A 619 9.78 38.86 58.98
C ALA A 619 9.95 37.60 59.86
N SER A 620 9.12 36.57 59.66
CA SER A 620 9.22 35.29 60.36
C SER A 620 10.46 34.48 59.97
N SER A 621 10.95 34.58 58.73
CA SER A 621 12.20 33.92 58.30
C SER A 621 13.46 34.62 58.83
N THR A 622 13.39 35.92 59.12
CA THR A 622 14.51 36.68 59.71
C THR A 622 14.63 36.56 61.23
N MET A 623 13.62 36.03 61.92
CA MET A 623 13.68 35.76 63.38
C MET A 623 14.16 34.33 63.73
N ARG A 624 14.82 33.63 62.79
CA ARG A 624 15.38 32.27 62.98
C ARG A 624 16.91 32.24 63.05
N TYR A 625 17.57 33.38 63.28
CA TYR A 625 18.98 33.47 63.61
C TYR A 625 19.20 34.12 64.97
#